data_AF-A0A356TRT5-F1
#
_entry.id   AF-A0A356TRT5-F1
#
_cell.length_a   1.000
_cell.length_b   1.000
_cell.length_c   1.000
_cell.angle_alpha   90.00
_cell.angle_beta   90.00
_cell.angle_gamma   90.00
#
_symmetry.space_group_name_H-M   'P 1'
#
loop_
_entity.id
_entity.type
_entity.pdbx_description
1 polymer ?
#
loop_
_entity_poly.entity_id
_entity_poly.type
_entity_poly.pdbx_seq_one_letter_code
_entity_poly.pdbx_strand_id
1 'polypeptide(L)'
;MDPRGRGPGGGAVRATLMVLALVGCAGSGPGATSPPEAVAEPVAEPDPVADPDPDPVGARDPDLGARLVLLHPVMPAHGDPGRDPSARLDARLFVRGPPGWRTQMVVPLGSELDWELTAADGTRWSPMFLPPPVPRPGGPPRTSVVIPDSGEVEVGTVHGVSGFSREGSDDWQGGLPAGTYTVRVSGIDLGDGVRRSAPPLTLTVR
;
A
#
# COMPACT_ATOMS: atom_id res chain seq x y z
N MET A 1 46.53 15.08 29.02
CA MET A 1 46.41 14.61 27.62
C MET A 1 44.95 14.71 27.24
N ASP A 2 44.67 15.56 26.26
CA ASP A 2 43.45 15.67 25.46
C ASP A 2 43.93 16.23 24.10
N PRO A 3 43.18 16.26 22.99
CA PRO A 3 42.27 15.31 22.31
C PRO A 3 42.81 14.95 20.89
N ARG A 4 41.99 14.24 20.07
CA ARG A 4 41.79 14.35 18.59
C ARG A 4 42.01 13.06 17.79
N GLY A 5 40.96 12.67 17.05
CA GLY A 5 41.03 11.66 15.99
C GLY A 5 39.69 11.45 15.29
N ARG A 6 39.21 12.47 14.57
CA ARG A 6 38.02 12.49 13.71
C ARG A 6 38.37 11.93 12.34
N GLY A 7 37.51 11.09 11.74
CA GLY A 7 37.57 10.83 10.29
C GLY A 7 36.54 9.78 9.80
N PRO A 8 35.99 9.92 8.58
CA PRO A 8 34.59 9.56 8.25
C PRO A 8 34.46 8.48 7.15
N GLY A 9 33.25 7.94 6.90
CA GLY A 9 32.93 7.37 5.59
C GLY A 9 31.88 6.25 5.56
N GLY A 10 30.85 6.44 4.73
CA GLY A 10 29.86 5.42 4.33
C GLY A 10 28.44 5.83 4.73
N GLY A 11 27.66 6.61 3.96
CA GLY A 11 27.62 6.70 2.50
C GLY A 11 26.24 6.24 2.04
N ALA A 12 25.23 7.09 2.26
CA ALA A 12 23.87 6.90 1.79
C ALA A 12 23.82 6.90 0.26
N VAL A 13 23.24 5.86 -0.34
CA VAL A 13 22.95 5.84 -1.78
C VAL A 13 21.62 6.54 -2.00
N ARG A 14 21.69 7.85 -2.26
CA ARG A 14 20.60 8.62 -2.88
C ARG A 14 20.83 8.59 -4.39
N ALA A 15 19.92 7.96 -5.13
CA ALA A 15 19.88 8.05 -6.58
C ALA A 15 19.35 9.44 -6.97
N THR A 16 20.24 10.29 -7.46
CA THR A 16 19.91 11.60 -8.04
C THR A 16 19.51 11.40 -9.51
N LEU A 17 18.25 11.72 -9.82
CA LEU A 17 17.74 11.84 -11.19
C LEU A 17 18.37 13.09 -11.83
N MET A 18 19.23 12.93 -12.83
CA MET A 18 19.86 14.04 -13.54
C MET A 18 18.99 14.41 -14.76
N VAL A 19 18.31 15.56 -14.67
CA VAL A 19 17.67 16.23 -15.80
C VAL A 19 18.75 17.00 -16.55
N LEU A 20 19.07 16.58 -17.79
CA LEU A 20 19.98 17.34 -18.66
C LEU A 20 19.16 18.26 -19.57
N ALA A 21 19.18 19.56 -19.26
CA ALA A 21 18.76 20.61 -20.16
C ALA A 21 19.90 20.92 -21.13
N LEU A 22 19.67 20.77 -22.43
CA LEU A 22 20.62 21.19 -23.47
C LEU A 22 20.46 22.69 -23.73
N VAL A 23 21.49 23.43 -23.30
CA VAL A 23 21.74 24.83 -23.62
C VAL A 23 22.31 24.90 -25.04
N GLY A 24 21.69 25.73 -25.89
CA GLY A 24 22.23 26.09 -27.19
C GLY A 24 23.40 27.08 -27.08
N CYS A 25 24.36 26.96 -27.99
CA CYS A 25 25.28 28.03 -28.39
C CYS A 25 25.72 27.78 -29.84
N ALA A 26 25.54 28.80 -30.68
CA ALA A 26 26.06 28.87 -32.03
C ALA A 26 27.55 29.31 -32.01
N GLY A 27 28.33 28.90 -33.01
CA GLY A 27 29.69 29.39 -33.23
C GLY A 27 30.39 28.78 -34.45
N SER A 28 30.73 29.62 -35.43
CA SER A 28 31.26 29.33 -36.77
C SER A 28 32.76 28.99 -36.84
N GLY A 29 33.16 28.22 -37.86
CA GLY A 29 34.55 28.11 -38.35
C GLY A 29 34.67 27.23 -39.62
N PRO A 30 35.35 27.66 -40.71
CA PRO A 30 35.36 26.95 -41.99
C PRO A 30 36.64 26.13 -42.22
N GLY A 31 36.54 24.99 -42.92
CA GLY A 31 37.72 24.29 -43.44
C GLY A 31 37.55 22.82 -43.85
N ALA A 32 37.54 22.60 -45.16
CA ALA A 32 38.12 21.47 -45.90
C ALA A 32 37.45 20.07 -45.94
N THR A 33 37.10 19.71 -47.19
CA THR A 33 37.25 18.42 -47.91
C THR A 33 36.33 17.23 -47.58
N SER A 34 35.47 16.89 -48.55
CA SER A 34 34.59 15.70 -48.66
C SER A 34 35.36 14.37 -48.84
N PRO A 35 34.76 13.18 -48.62
CA PRO A 35 33.97 12.50 -49.69
C PRO A 35 32.83 11.57 -49.16
N PRO A 36 32.26 10.69 -50.01
CA PRO A 36 31.05 10.85 -50.82
C PRO A 36 29.73 10.51 -50.09
N GLU A 37 28.62 11.04 -50.61
CA GLU A 37 27.23 10.74 -50.23
C GLU A 37 26.98 9.22 -50.19
N ALA A 38 26.86 8.69 -48.98
CA ALA A 38 26.17 7.43 -48.76
C ALA A 38 24.68 7.67 -49.04
N VAL A 39 24.16 6.95 -50.04
CA VAL A 39 22.73 6.89 -50.32
C VAL A 39 22.05 6.35 -49.06
N ALA A 40 21.45 7.25 -48.28
CA ALA A 40 20.61 6.87 -47.15
C ALA A 40 19.27 6.38 -47.69
N GLU A 41 19.08 5.06 -47.69
CA GLU A 41 17.75 4.48 -47.87
C GLU A 41 16.81 5.05 -46.80
N PRO A 42 15.58 5.48 -47.14
CA PRO A 42 14.64 5.91 -46.13
C PRO A 42 14.23 4.67 -45.31
N VAL A 43 14.83 4.51 -44.13
CA VAL A 43 14.34 3.59 -43.12
C VAL A 43 12.96 4.09 -42.74
N ALA A 44 11.92 3.39 -43.19
CA ALA A 44 10.56 3.62 -42.75
C ALA A 44 10.52 3.60 -41.22
N GLU A 45 10.02 4.68 -40.62
CA GLU A 45 9.73 4.70 -39.19
C GLU A 45 8.78 3.53 -38.89
N PRO A 46 9.10 2.67 -37.91
CA PRO A 46 8.14 1.67 -37.48
C PRO A 46 6.93 2.40 -36.88
N ASP A 47 5.74 2.07 -37.38
CA ASP A 47 4.48 2.51 -36.78
C ASP A 47 4.53 2.32 -35.26
N PRO A 48 3.99 3.27 -34.47
CA PRO A 48 3.92 3.10 -33.03
C PRO A 48 3.11 1.83 -32.75
N VAL A 49 3.79 0.79 -32.27
CA VAL A 49 3.16 -0.38 -31.69
C VAL A 49 2.28 0.17 -30.57
N ALA A 50 0.97 0.14 -30.77
CA ALA A 50 0.02 0.43 -29.71
C ALA A 50 0.34 -0.51 -28.56
N ASP A 51 0.83 0.04 -27.46
CA ASP A 51 1.00 -0.68 -26.20
C ASP A 51 -0.41 -1.11 -25.78
N PRO A 52 -0.77 -2.41 -25.80
CA PRO A 52 -1.92 -2.81 -25.03
C PRO A 52 -1.41 -2.89 -23.60
N ASP A 53 -1.48 -1.79 -22.86
CA ASP A 53 -1.52 -1.91 -21.40
C ASP A 53 -2.82 -2.66 -21.11
N PRO A 54 -2.79 -3.95 -20.69
CA PRO A 54 -4.02 -4.59 -20.32
C PRO A 54 -4.48 -3.87 -19.05
N ASP A 55 -5.51 -3.02 -19.19
CA ASP A 55 -6.34 -2.60 -18.06
C ASP A 55 -6.49 -3.82 -17.16
N PRO A 56 -6.05 -3.79 -15.89
CA PRO A 56 -6.16 -4.96 -15.02
C PRO A 56 -7.63 -5.36 -15.02
N VAL A 57 -7.92 -6.56 -15.52
CA VAL A 57 -9.25 -7.08 -15.84
C VAL A 57 -10.21 -7.10 -14.62
N GLY A 58 -9.73 -6.74 -13.43
CA GLY A 58 -10.53 -6.57 -12.21
C GLY A 58 -10.66 -5.16 -11.64
N ALA A 59 -10.06 -4.10 -12.21
CA ALA A 59 -10.09 -2.76 -11.58
C ALA A 59 -11.44 -2.03 -11.72
N ARG A 60 -12.30 -2.45 -12.65
CA ARG A 60 -13.49 -1.68 -13.05
C ARG A 60 -14.84 -2.31 -12.74
N ASP A 61 -14.92 -3.52 -12.17
CA ASP A 61 -16.21 -4.06 -11.76
C ASP A 61 -16.70 -3.31 -10.51
N PRO A 62 -17.71 -2.41 -10.63
CA PRO A 62 -18.19 -1.60 -9.52
C PRO A 62 -19.01 -2.43 -8.51
N ASP A 63 -19.43 -3.65 -8.90
CA ASP A 63 -20.23 -4.51 -8.05
C ASP A 63 -19.37 -5.33 -7.08
N LEU A 64 -18.06 -5.49 -7.39
CA LEU A 64 -17.08 -6.11 -6.51
C LEU A 64 -16.53 -5.13 -5.47
N GLY A 65 -16.73 -5.45 -4.19
CA GLY A 65 -16.30 -4.60 -3.09
C GLY A 65 -15.87 -5.38 -1.85
N ALA A 66 -15.16 -4.68 -0.96
CA ALA A 66 -14.84 -5.15 0.38
C ALA A 66 -15.44 -4.20 1.41
N ARG A 67 -15.87 -4.74 2.54
CA ARG A 67 -16.27 -3.97 3.71
C ARG A 67 -15.63 -4.56 4.95
N LEU A 68 -15.15 -3.69 5.82
CA LEU A 68 -14.64 -4.07 7.13
C LEU A 68 -15.58 -3.58 8.22
N VAL A 69 -15.65 -4.31 9.32
CA VAL A 69 -16.31 -3.88 10.55
C VAL A 69 -15.35 -4.10 11.70
N LEU A 70 -14.94 -3.03 12.38
CA LEU A 70 -14.08 -3.13 13.55
C LEU A 70 -14.77 -3.96 14.63
N LEU A 71 -14.05 -4.92 15.20
CA LEU A 71 -14.51 -5.68 16.36
C LEU A 71 -14.54 -4.81 17.62
N HIS A 72 -13.63 -3.85 17.70
CA HIS A 72 -13.52 -2.87 18.78
C HIS A 72 -13.60 -1.44 18.20
N PRO A 73 -14.81 -0.94 17.88
CA PRO A 73 -14.98 0.42 17.36
C PRO A 73 -14.72 1.50 18.42
N VAL A 74 -14.62 1.10 19.69
CA VAL A 74 -14.20 1.92 20.82
C VAL A 74 -13.01 1.25 21.48
N MET A 75 -11.85 1.91 21.48
CA MET A 75 -10.60 1.42 22.08
C MET A 75 -10.22 2.25 23.32
N PRO A 76 -9.49 1.67 24.28
CA PRO A 76 -8.94 2.40 25.41
C PRO A 76 -7.80 3.34 24.97
N ALA A 77 -7.81 4.57 25.47
CA ALA A 77 -6.70 5.50 25.28
C ALA A 77 -5.39 4.93 25.87
N HIS A 78 -4.32 4.97 25.07
CA HIS A 78 -3.00 4.43 25.40
C HIS A 78 -2.99 2.95 25.84
N GLY A 79 -4.00 2.18 25.43
CA GLY A 79 -4.08 0.75 25.74
C GLY A 79 -2.89 -0.05 25.20
N ASP A 80 -2.49 -1.09 25.93
CA ASP A 80 -1.44 -2.02 25.50
C ASP A 80 -2.07 -3.19 24.70
N PRO A 81 -1.90 -3.25 23.37
CA PRO A 81 -2.46 -4.29 22.52
C PRO A 81 -1.91 -5.69 22.85
N GLY A 82 -0.74 -5.80 23.48
CA GLY A 82 -0.19 -7.08 23.94
C GLY A 82 -0.98 -7.67 25.11
N ARG A 83 -1.60 -6.83 25.94
CA ARG A 83 -2.31 -7.24 27.17
C ARG A 83 -3.82 -7.10 27.08
N ASP A 84 -4.30 -6.14 26.30
CA ASP A 84 -5.71 -5.83 26.13
C ASP A 84 -6.13 -6.03 24.66
N PRO A 85 -6.90 -7.09 24.34
CA PRO A 85 -7.43 -7.30 23.00
C PRO A 85 -8.30 -6.15 22.49
N SER A 86 -8.94 -5.39 23.37
CA SER A 86 -9.76 -4.24 22.98
C SER A 86 -8.96 -3.04 22.49
N ALA A 87 -7.62 -3.04 22.66
CA ALA A 87 -6.71 -2.05 22.11
C ALA A 87 -6.14 -2.42 20.72
N ARG A 88 -6.64 -3.51 20.11
CA ARG A 88 -6.16 -4.03 18.82
C ARG A 88 -7.04 -3.61 17.66
N LEU A 89 -6.44 -3.43 16.49
CA LEU A 89 -7.15 -3.33 15.22
C LEU A 89 -7.49 -4.72 14.69
N ASP A 90 -8.62 -5.25 15.15
CA ASP A 90 -9.25 -6.45 14.61
C ASP A 90 -10.55 -6.10 13.88
N ALA A 91 -10.84 -6.76 12.75
CA ALA A 91 -12.03 -6.46 11.94
C ALA A 91 -12.62 -7.71 11.28
N ARG A 92 -13.95 -7.73 11.11
CA ARG A 92 -14.63 -8.69 10.24
C ARG A 92 -14.59 -8.22 8.79
N LEU A 93 -14.23 -9.12 7.89
CA LEU A 93 -14.19 -8.87 6.45
C LEU A 93 -15.43 -9.43 5.77
N PHE A 94 -16.08 -8.55 5.02
CA PHE A 94 -17.19 -8.87 4.14
C PHE A 94 -16.79 -8.58 2.70
N VAL A 95 -17.25 -9.45 1.79
CA VAL A 95 -17.03 -9.29 0.36
C VAL A 95 -18.36 -9.20 -0.33
N ARG A 96 -18.46 -8.23 -1.24
CA ARG A 96 -19.64 -7.93 -2.05
C ARG A 96 -19.34 -8.26 -3.50
N GLY A 97 -20.34 -8.77 -4.21
CA GLY A 97 -20.28 -9.02 -5.64
C GLY A 97 -21.64 -9.34 -6.26
N PRO A 98 -21.69 -9.65 -7.56
CA PRO A 98 -22.91 -10.16 -8.18
C PRO A 98 -23.25 -11.56 -7.62
N PRO A 99 -24.55 -11.88 -7.43
CA PRO A 99 -24.97 -13.21 -6.98
C PRO A 99 -24.38 -14.34 -7.84
N GLY A 100 -23.88 -15.38 -7.18
CA GLY A 100 -23.25 -16.52 -7.84
C GLY A 100 -21.80 -16.28 -8.27
N TRP A 101 -21.24 -15.07 -8.08
CA TRP A 101 -19.80 -14.85 -8.24
C TRP A 101 -19.00 -15.74 -7.30
N ARG A 102 -17.88 -16.26 -7.79
CA ARG A 102 -17.02 -17.21 -7.07
C ARG A 102 -15.58 -16.78 -7.15
N THR A 103 -14.88 -16.87 -6.04
CA THR A 103 -13.45 -16.57 -5.94
C THR A 103 -12.78 -17.42 -4.86
N GLN A 104 -11.46 -17.54 -4.94
CA GLN A 104 -10.63 -18.04 -3.83
C GLN A 104 -9.88 -16.87 -3.20
N MET A 105 -10.05 -16.72 -1.89
CA MET A 105 -9.45 -15.64 -1.14
C MET A 105 -8.67 -16.16 0.04
N VAL A 106 -7.61 -15.44 0.40
CA VAL A 106 -6.98 -15.58 1.71
C VAL A 106 -7.49 -14.45 2.57
N VAL A 107 -7.96 -14.74 3.78
CA VAL A 107 -8.28 -13.68 4.75
C VAL A 107 -6.95 -13.03 5.15
N PRO A 108 -6.74 -11.74 4.84
CA PRO A 108 -5.47 -11.09 5.09
C PRO A 108 -5.25 -10.91 6.59
N LEU A 109 -3.98 -10.90 7.01
CA LEU A 109 -3.60 -10.38 8.31
C LEU A 109 -3.69 -8.85 8.30
N GLY A 110 -3.88 -8.23 9.47
CA GLY A 110 -3.84 -6.77 9.59
C GLY A 110 -2.55 -6.19 9.02
N SER A 111 -1.42 -6.89 9.22
CA SER A 111 -0.09 -6.54 8.69
C SER A 111 0.06 -6.60 7.17
N GLU A 112 -0.86 -7.26 6.47
CA GLU A 112 -0.82 -7.43 5.01
C GLU A 112 -1.66 -6.37 4.28
N LEU A 113 -2.38 -5.55 5.04
CA LEU A 113 -3.20 -4.46 4.53
C LEU A 113 -2.52 -3.12 4.82
N ASP A 114 -2.84 -2.13 3.99
CA ASP A 114 -2.44 -0.76 4.22
C ASP A 114 -3.50 -0.08 5.08
N TRP A 115 -3.10 0.40 6.26
CA TRP A 115 -3.97 1.11 7.19
C TRP A 115 -3.49 2.54 7.38
N GLU A 116 -4.41 3.48 7.29
CA GLU A 116 -4.17 4.89 7.62
C GLU A 116 -5.22 5.33 8.65
N LEU A 117 -4.76 5.89 9.77
CA LEU A 117 -5.63 6.48 10.79
C LEU A 117 -5.40 7.98 10.79
N THR A 118 -6.47 8.75 10.57
CA THR A 118 -6.43 10.22 10.65
C THR A 118 -7.24 10.66 11.85
N ALA A 119 -6.58 11.28 12.83
CA ALA A 119 -7.24 11.92 13.96
C ALA A 119 -8.06 13.15 13.50
N ALA A 120 -9.02 13.58 14.32
CA ALA A 120 -9.86 14.75 14.02
C ALA A 120 -9.08 16.06 13.82
N ASP A 121 -7.88 16.17 14.39
CA ASP A 121 -6.97 17.32 14.21
C ASP A 121 -6.12 17.23 12.92
N GLY A 122 -6.31 16.18 12.11
CA GLY A 122 -5.56 15.91 10.90
C GLY A 122 -4.26 15.14 11.13
N THR A 123 -3.87 14.85 12.38
CA THR A 123 -2.69 14.04 12.67
C THR A 123 -2.88 12.62 12.13
N ARG A 124 -1.94 12.17 11.30
CA ARG A 124 -1.92 10.80 10.81
C ARG A 124 -1.15 9.85 11.73
N TRP A 125 -1.65 8.64 11.78
CA TRP A 125 -1.12 7.52 12.54
C TRP A 125 -1.12 6.28 11.65
N SER A 126 -0.07 5.48 11.80
CA SER A 126 0.07 4.20 11.12
C SER A 126 0.15 3.10 12.17
N PRO A 127 -0.63 2.01 12.03
CA PRO A 127 -0.48 0.88 12.91
C PRO A 127 0.77 0.10 12.53
N MET A 128 1.51 -0.33 13.53
CA MET A 128 2.59 -1.29 13.40
C MET A 128 2.14 -2.61 13.98
N PHE A 129 1.92 -3.57 13.09
CA PHE A 129 1.52 -4.90 13.48
C PHE A 129 2.72 -5.71 13.93
N LEU A 130 2.58 -6.41 15.05
CA LEU A 130 3.57 -7.41 15.44
C LEU A 130 3.59 -8.53 14.39
N PRO A 131 4.78 -9.06 14.04
CA PRO A 131 4.87 -10.16 13.12
C PRO A 131 4.06 -11.36 13.64
N PRO A 132 3.43 -12.14 12.75
CA PRO A 132 2.71 -13.33 13.18
C PRO A 132 3.68 -14.26 13.94
N PRO A 133 3.25 -14.88 15.05
CA PRO A 133 4.14 -15.66 15.92
C PRO A 133 4.82 -16.84 15.21
N VAL A 134 4.27 -17.32 14.08
CA VAL A 134 4.86 -18.36 13.22
C VAL A 134 4.41 -18.13 11.77
N PRO A 135 5.30 -18.25 10.76
CA PRO A 135 4.87 -18.42 9.37
C PRO A 135 3.97 -19.66 9.27
N ARG A 136 2.75 -19.52 8.73
CA ARG A 136 1.81 -20.65 8.66
C ARG A 136 2.40 -21.79 7.80
N PRO A 137 2.66 -22.99 8.35
CA PRO A 137 3.12 -24.12 7.54
C PRO A 137 2.08 -24.43 6.45
N GLY A 138 2.49 -24.45 5.17
CA GLY A 138 1.58 -24.60 4.03
C GLY A 138 0.93 -23.30 3.54
N GLY A 139 1.30 -22.14 4.10
CA GLY A 139 0.71 -20.85 3.76
C GLY A 139 -0.64 -20.61 4.45
N PRO A 140 -1.21 -19.41 4.31
CA PRO A 140 -2.53 -19.12 4.86
C PRO A 140 -3.61 -19.92 4.12
N PRO A 141 -4.63 -20.45 4.83
CA PRO A 141 -5.69 -21.21 4.21
C PRO A 141 -6.46 -20.35 3.21
N ARG A 142 -6.72 -20.91 2.02
CA ARG A 142 -7.60 -20.30 1.02
C ARG A 142 -9.05 -20.66 1.35
N THR A 143 -9.91 -19.66 1.34
CA THR A 143 -11.35 -19.78 1.51
C THR A 143 -12.01 -19.64 0.15
N SER A 144 -12.84 -20.63 -0.21
CA SER A 144 -13.72 -20.49 -1.38
C SER A 144 -14.91 -19.63 -1.00
N VAL A 145 -15.11 -18.53 -1.70
CA VAL A 145 -16.19 -17.58 -1.47
C VAL A 145 -17.18 -17.69 -2.62
N VAL A 146 -18.46 -17.82 -2.29
CA VAL A 146 -19.56 -17.76 -3.26
C VAL A 146 -20.50 -16.67 -2.78
N ILE A 147 -20.76 -15.67 -3.63
CA ILE A 147 -21.63 -14.56 -3.26
C ILE A 147 -23.09 -15.03 -3.28
N PRO A 148 -23.82 -14.89 -2.17
CA PRO A 148 -25.24 -15.22 -2.09
C PRO A 148 -26.10 -14.18 -2.82
N ASP A 149 -27.40 -14.44 -2.93
CA ASP A 149 -28.38 -13.51 -3.50
C ASP A 149 -28.50 -12.19 -2.72
N SER A 150 -28.10 -12.17 -1.45
CA SER A 150 -28.00 -10.93 -0.65
C SER A 150 -26.86 -10.01 -1.10
N GLY A 151 -25.97 -10.48 -1.99
CA GLY A 151 -24.89 -9.71 -2.59
C GLY A 151 -23.65 -9.52 -1.72
N GLU A 152 -23.66 -9.97 -0.46
CA GLU A 152 -22.53 -9.86 0.48
C GLU A 152 -22.42 -11.10 1.37
N VAL A 153 -21.19 -11.48 1.73
CA VAL A 153 -20.88 -12.59 2.64
C VAL A 153 -19.70 -12.26 3.56
N GLU A 154 -19.77 -12.70 4.82
CA GLU A 154 -18.63 -12.64 5.75
C GLU A 154 -17.61 -13.72 5.39
N VAL A 155 -16.35 -13.32 5.20
CA VAL A 155 -15.27 -14.23 4.79
C VAL A 155 -14.41 -14.66 5.98
N GLY A 156 -14.27 -13.79 6.98
CA GLY A 156 -13.55 -14.10 8.21
C GLY A 156 -13.11 -12.87 8.98
N THR A 157 -12.19 -13.10 9.93
CA THR A 157 -11.62 -12.05 10.78
C THR A 157 -10.20 -11.71 10.36
N VAL A 158 -9.97 -10.42 10.11
CA VAL A 158 -8.65 -9.81 9.95
C VAL A 158 -8.12 -9.51 11.34
N HIS A 159 -7.03 -10.19 11.70
CA HIS A 159 -6.39 -10.03 13.00
C HIS A 159 -5.14 -9.16 12.93
N GLY A 160 -4.96 -8.28 13.91
CA GLY A 160 -3.81 -7.38 13.97
C GLY A 160 -3.48 -6.92 15.37
N VAL A 161 -2.45 -7.52 16.00
CA VAL A 161 -1.87 -6.95 17.22
C VAL A 161 -1.06 -5.72 16.83
N SER A 162 -1.63 -4.54 17.04
CA SER A 162 -1.11 -3.26 16.53
C SER A 162 -0.63 -2.34 17.64
N GLY A 163 0.63 -1.91 17.61
CA GLY A 163 1.01 -0.61 18.16
C GLY A 163 0.82 0.49 17.11
N PHE A 164 1.21 1.74 17.43
CA PHE A 164 0.97 2.89 16.56
C PHE A 164 2.18 3.81 16.52
N SER A 165 2.54 4.30 15.33
CA SER A 165 3.42 5.46 15.19
C SER A 165 2.64 6.64 14.66
N ARG A 166 3.04 7.83 15.08
CA ARG A 166 2.59 9.08 14.48
C ARG A 166 3.40 9.32 13.20
N GLU A 167 2.75 9.78 12.14
CA GLU A 167 3.47 10.18 10.92
C GLU A 167 4.54 11.23 11.23
N GLY A 168 5.77 11.00 10.76
CA GLY A 168 6.92 11.86 11.03
C GLY A 168 7.63 11.61 12.36
N SER A 169 7.26 10.56 13.10
CA SER A 169 7.94 10.10 14.32
C SER A 169 8.39 8.66 14.17
N ASP A 170 9.60 8.38 14.65
CA ASP A 170 10.15 7.02 14.75
C ASP A 170 9.71 6.32 16.07
N ASP A 171 8.95 7.02 16.92
CA ASP A 171 8.53 6.50 18.21
C ASP A 171 7.33 5.57 18.06
N TRP A 172 7.57 4.28 18.34
CA TRP A 172 6.50 3.31 18.54
C TRP A 172 5.76 3.60 19.85
N GLN A 173 4.44 3.79 19.74
CA GLN A 173 3.55 3.96 20.87
C GLN A 173 2.68 2.71 21.01
N GLY A 174 2.48 2.23 22.24
CA GLY A 174 1.63 1.07 22.49
C GLY A 174 0.18 1.30 22.07
N GLY A 175 -0.34 2.51 22.27
CA GLY A 175 -1.74 2.85 21.98
C GLY A 175 -1.94 4.30 21.53
N LEU A 176 -3.11 4.57 20.97
CA LEU A 176 -3.49 5.89 20.48
C LEU A 176 -3.91 6.82 21.63
N PRO A 177 -3.69 8.15 21.51
CA PRO A 177 -4.33 9.14 22.36
C PRO A 177 -5.86 9.11 22.27
N ALA A 178 -6.54 9.65 23.28
CA ALA A 178 -7.99 9.81 23.25
C ALA A 178 -8.43 10.71 22.08
N GLY A 179 -9.47 10.33 21.36
CA GLY A 179 -9.95 11.06 20.19
C GLY A 179 -10.85 10.22 19.28
N THR A 180 -11.28 10.83 18.17
CA THR A 180 -11.96 10.12 17.08
C THR A 180 -11.06 10.08 15.87
N TYR A 181 -11.01 8.92 15.23
CA TYR A 181 -10.14 8.60 14.12
C TYR A 181 -10.97 8.11 12.93
N THR A 182 -10.64 8.63 11.74
CA THR A 182 -11.06 8.02 10.48
C THR A 182 -10.04 6.96 10.11
N VAL A 183 -10.48 5.73 9.89
CA VAL A 183 -9.62 4.62 9.48
C VAL A 183 -9.87 4.30 8.02
N ARG A 184 -8.82 4.31 7.21
CA ARG A 184 -8.85 3.89 5.80
C ARG A 184 -8.05 2.60 5.67
N VAL A 185 -8.58 1.65 4.91
CA VAL A 185 -7.95 0.35 4.69
C VAL A 185 -7.96 0.01 3.21
N SER A 186 -6.79 -0.35 2.68
CA SER A 186 -6.60 -0.79 1.30
C SER A 186 -5.73 -2.04 1.20
N GLY A 187 -5.61 -2.56 -0.03
CA GLY A 187 -4.82 -3.77 -0.29
C GLY A 187 -5.60 -5.08 -0.11
N ILE A 188 -6.92 -5.01 0.07
CA ILE A 188 -7.77 -6.20 0.24
C ILE A 188 -7.87 -6.92 -1.12
N ASP A 189 -7.24 -8.09 -1.22
CA ASP A 189 -7.29 -8.95 -2.41
C ASP A 189 -8.57 -9.80 -2.38
N LEU A 190 -9.45 -9.58 -3.35
CA LEU A 190 -10.70 -10.34 -3.54
C LEU A 190 -10.48 -11.64 -4.34
N GLY A 191 -9.23 -12.03 -4.56
CA GLY A 191 -8.83 -13.16 -5.39
C GLY A 191 -8.54 -12.71 -6.82
N ASP A 192 -7.77 -13.54 -7.52
CA ASP A 192 -7.34 -13.31 -8.91
C ASP A 192 -6.66 -11.94 -9.15
N GLY A 193 -6.03 -11.38 -8.10
CA GLY A 193 -5.32 -10.10 -8.14
C GLY A 193 -6.23 -8.87 -8.05
N VAL A 194 -7.54 -9.05 -7.78
CA VAL A 194 -8.50 -7.96 -7.67
C VAL A 194 -8.36 -7.25 -6.32
N ARG A 195 -7.59 -6.16 -6.27
CA ARG A 195 -7.43 -5.36 -5.04
C ARG A 195 -8.53 -4.31 -4.89
N ARG A 196 -8.97 -4.10 -3.64
CA ARG A 196 -9.97 -3.10 -3.25
C ARG A 196 -9.60 -2.38 -1.96
N SER A 197 -10.26 -1.23 -1.78
CA SER A 197 -10.29 -0.48 -0.53
C SER A 197 -11.65 -0.67 0.14
N ALA A 198 -11.66 -0.71 1.48
CA ALA A 198 -12.90 -0.66 2.24
C ALA A 198 -13.40 0.79 2.36
N PRO A 199 -14.73 1.01 2.51
CA PRO A 199 -15.25 2.29 2.94
C PRO A 199 -14.59 2.75 4.26
N PRO A 200 -14.41 4.07 4.47
CA PRO A 200 -13.81 4.58 5.71
C PRO A 200 -14.58 4.13 6.96
N LEU A 201 -13.85 3.77 8.00
CA LEU A 201 -14.39 3.38 9.29
C LEU A 201 -14.19 4.49 10.30
N THR A 202 -15.05 4.53 11.32
CA THR A 202 -14.86 5.41 12.48
C THR A 202 -14.36 4.59 13.66
N LEU A 203 -13.32 5.08 14.31
CA LEU A 203 -12.76 4.53 15.53
C LEU A 203 -12.77 5.60 16.61
N THR A 204 -13.30 5.27 17.78
CA THR A 204 -13.27 6.14 18.96
C THR A 204 -12.25 5.61 19.96
N VAL A 205 -11.42 6.48 20.51
CA VAL A 205 -10.44 6.17 21.55
C VAL A 205 -10.76 7.00 22.79
N ARG A 206 -10.93 6.36 23.95
CA ARG A 206 -11.32 7.05 25.20
C ARG A 206 -10.83 6.35 26.45
#